data_AF-A0A2E3I0Y4-F1
#
_entry.id   AF-A0A2E3I0Y4-F1
#
_cell.length_a   1.000
_cell.length_b   1.000
_cell.length_c   1.000
_cell.angle_alpha   90.00
_cell.angle_beta   90.00
_cell.angle_gamma   90.00
#
_symmetry.space_group_name_H-M   'P 1'
#
loop_
_entity.id
_entity.type
_entity.pdbx_description
1 polymer ?
#
loop_
_entity_poly.entity_id
_entity_poly.type
_entity_poly.pdbx_seq_one_letter_code
_entity_poly.pdbx_strand_id
1 'polypeptide(L)'
;MEKSRPFFFKYNEFFIALIALVCIFSIATYLGKNGWGKQSTKGIGEPSRWCEMTQPGLVREPINTFSNLGFIIIGLLILTQIGRDKNQTTQPTNNPIIGRDLYAQFYGIATIFLGPGSMAMHATHTNWGGWIDRVSMVCYITFPVCYNLARAFKWSKKTFSIVYLITNIAIATNMAMTTFFDIGFRHDFFGTFIGFWIVTELAICFPNSPRFYMLIPALLDISLRGISHTLVLWVFLAAVPISWNNPNIKRRYLPWFWVGNTLFVVAFIIWHIGDRRHAWCNPGSLVQAHAIWHILTALSAGAFYLYFRTENTT
;
A
#
# COMPACT_ATOMS: atom_id res chain seq x y z
N MET A 1 -3.99 5.45 -40.63
CA MET A 1 -2.93 6.02 -39.75
C MET A 1 -3.60 6.56 -38.50
N GLU A 2 -3.51 5.83 -37.39
CA GLU A 2 -4.03 6.30 -36.09
C GLU A 2 -3.12 7.46 -35.63
N LYS A 3 -3.65 8.70 -35.57
CA LYS A 3 -2.87 9.85 -35.08
C LYS A 3 -2.44 9.55 -33.64
N SER A 4 -1.15 9.30 -33.44
CA SER A 4 -0.58 9.12 -32.11
C SER A 4 -0.89 10.34 -31.26
N ARG A 5 -1.46 10.14 -30.06
CA ARG A 5 -1.67 11.23 -29.10
C ARG A 5 -0.33 11.95 -28.85
N PRO A 6 -0.33 13.29 -28.72
CA PRO A 6 0.89 14.02 -28.36
C PRO A 6 1.47 13.49 -27.04
N PHE A 7 2.79 13.54 -26.88
CA PHE A 7 3.53 12.91 -25.77
C PHE A 7 2.94 13.23 -24.39
N PHE A 8 2.62 14.50 -24.11
CA PHE A 8 1.99 14.92 -22.86
C PHE A 8 0.62 14.28 -22.61
N PHE A 9 -0.23 14.19 -23.64
CA PHE A 9 -1.54 13.54 -23.53
C PHE A 9 -1.45 12.02 -23.41
N LYS A 10 -0.33 11.43 -23.82
CA LYS A 10 -0.06 9.99 -23.65
C LYS A 10 0.38 9.65 -22.23
N TYR A 11 1.01 10.58 -21.51
CA TYR A 11 1.52 10.36 -20.14
C TYR A 11 0.94 11.37 -19.12
N ASN A 12 -0.27 11.87 -19.35
CA ASN A 12 -0.84 12.92 -18.49
C ASN A 12 -0.92 12.52 -17.01
N GLU A 13 -1.24 11.25 -16.68
CA GLU A 13 -1.31 10.78 -15.29
C GLU A 13 0.06 10.90 -14.59
N PHE A 14 1.14 10.56 -15.29
CA PHE A 14 2.51 10.73 -14.80
C PHE A 14 2.84 12.20 -14.54
N PHE A 15 2.52 13.10 -15.48
CA PHE A 15 2.82 14.52 -15.32
C PHE A 15 2.00 15.17 -14.19
N ILE A 16 0.71 14.80 -14.06
CA ILE A 16 -0.14 15.26 -12.96
C ILE A 16 0.45 14.81 -11.62
N ALA A 17 0.85 13.54 -11.50
CA ALA A 17 1.46 13.02 -10.29
C ALA A 17 2.80 13.72 -9.97
N LEU A 18 3.63 13.99 -10.99
CA LEU A 18 4.90 14.70 -10.81
C LEU A 18 4.69 16.12 -10.31
N ILE A 19 3.74 16.88 -10.89
CA ILE A 19 3.38 18.23 -10.44
C ILE A 19 2.88 18.17 -8.99
N ALA A 20 1.99 17.23 -8.67
CA ALA A 20 1.48 17.07 -7.31
C ALA A 20 2.60 16.78 -6.30
N LEU A 21 3.56 15.92 -6.63
CA LEU A 21 4.73 15.64 -5.79
C LEU A 21 5.60 16.88 -5.58
N VAL A 22 5.88 17.64 -6.63
CA VAL A 22 6.63 18.91 -6.54
C VAL A 22 5.91 19.89 -5.61
N CYS A 23 4.59 20.03 -5.75
CA CYS A 23 3.78 20.86 -4.86
C CYS A 23 3.84 20.38 -3.40
N ILE A 24 3.65 19.08 -3.15
CA ILE A 24 3.71 18.48 -1.81
C ILE A 24 5.06 18.74 -1.15
N PHE A 25 6.17 18.48 -1.85
CA PHE A 25 7.50 18.68 -1.29
C PHE A 25 7.85 20.16 -1.09
N SER A 26 7.39 21.04 -1.99
CA SER A 26 7.56 22.49 -1.83
C SER A 26 6.80 23.01 -0.60
N ILE A 27 5.54 22.57 -0.43
CA ILE A 27 4.73 22.91 0.74
C ILE A 27 5.36 22.37 2.02
N ALA A 28 5.78 21.11 2.03
CA ALA A 28 6.42 20.49 3.19
C ALA A 28 7.70 21.22 3.59
N THR A 29 8.54 21.58 2.61
CA THR A 29 9.77 22.35 2.85
C THR A 29 9.46 23.73 3.42
N TYR A 30 8.45 24.42 2.87
CA TYR A 30 8.03 25.72 3.36
C TYR A 30 7.48 25.67 4.79
N LEU A 31 6.61 24.69 5.10
CA LEU A 31 6.02 24.52 6.43
C LEU A 31 7.07 24.10 7.47
N GLY A 32 8.02 23.27 7.08
CA GLY A 32 9.08 22.76 7.96
C GLY A 32 10.30 23.67 8.09
N LYS A 33 10.35 24.84 7.44
CA LYS A 33 11.53 25.74 7.44
C LYS A 33 12.00 26.16 8.84
N ASN A 34 11.07 26.26 9.79
CA ASN A 34 11.32 26.60 11.19
C ASN A 34 11.27 25.37 12.11
N GLY A 35 11.28 24.16 11.54
CA GLY A 35 11.10 22.89 12.23
C GLY A 35 9.63 22.47 12.42
N TRP A 36 9.43 21.23 12.86
CA TRP A 36 8.11 20.59 13.01
C TRP A 36 7.53 20.66 14.44
N GLY A 37 7.96 21.66 15.21
CA GLY A 37 7.52 21.89 16.59
C GLY A 37 8.15 20.97 17.65
N LYS A 38 7.75 21.19 18.91
CA LYS A 38 8.36 20.53 20.08
C LYS A 38 8.27 19.01 20.05
N GLN A 39 7.22 18.44 19.46
CA GLN A 39 7.08 16.98 19.35
C GLN A 39 8.24 16.37 18.55
N SER A 40 8.58 17.00 17.43
CA SER A 40 9.63 16.56 16.53
C SER A 40 11.02 16.66 17.14
N THR A 41 11.29 17.73 17.90
CA THR A 41 12.63 18.02 18.42
C THR A 41 13.01 17.19 19.64
N LYS A 42 12.03 16.61 20.35
CA LYS A 42 12.27 15.81 21.56
C LYS A 42 13.14 14.58 21.34
N GLY A 43 13.10 14.00 20.14
CA GLY A 43 13.85 12.77 19.84
C GLY A 43 15.30 13.01 19.41
N ILE A 44 15.68 14.24 19.06
CA ILE A 44 16.98 14.54 18.43
C ILE A 44 18.14 14.02 19.28
N GLY A 45 19.06 13.29 18.65
CA GLY A 45 20.21 12.67 19.33
C GLY A 45 19.90 11.31 19.96
N GLU A 46 18.66 10.83 19.83
CA GLU A 46 18.27 9.48 20.23
C GLU A 46 17.91 8.62 19.00
N PRO A 47 18.13 7.29 19.07
CA PRO A 47 17.63 6.37 18.07
C PRO A 47 16.11 6.35 18.05
N SER A 48 15.55 6.50 16.86
CA SER A 48 14.12 6.36 16.66
C SER A 48 13.65 4.94 16.92
N ARG A 49 12.33 4.70 16.88
CA ARG A 49 11.79 3.33 16.93
C ARG A 49 12.42 2.41 15.87
N TRP A 50 12.76 2.96 14.71
CA TRP A 50 13.29 2.27 13.54
C TRP A 50 14.82 2.26 13.50
N CYS A 51 15.43 2.37 14.68
CA CYS A 51 16.86 2.36 14.96
C CYS A 51 17.64 3.59 14.49
N GLU A 52 17.29 4.21 13.36
CA GLU A 52 18.04 5.35 12.81
C GLU A 52 18.19 6.50 13.82
N MET A 53 19.41 7.02 13.95
CA MET A 53 19.71 8.16 14.81
C MET A 53 19.01 9.41 14.29
N THR A 54 18.18 10.03 15.11
CA THR A 54 17.43 11.21 14.70
C THR A 54 18.29 12.48 14.72
N GLN A 55 18.22 13.25 13.64
CA GLN A 55 19.10 14.39 13.39
C GLN A 55 18.37 15.75 13.46
N PRO A 56 19.08 16.86 13.75
CA PRO A 56 18.58 18.21 13.54
C PRO A 56 18.22 18.48 12.06
N GLY A 57 17.44 19.54 11.81
CA GLY A 57 17.05 19.97 10.46
C GLY A 57 15.63 19.60 10.05
N LEU A 58 15.36 19.58 8.74
CA LEU A 58 14.02 19.33 8.17
C LEU A 58 13.62 17.84 8.22
N VAL A 59 14.61 16.95 8.14
CA VAL A 59 14.41 15.50 8.05
C VAL A 59 15.09 14.84 9.24
N ARG A 60 14.30 14.20 10.11
CA ARG A 60 14.80 13.56 11.34
C ARG A 60 15.54 12.26 11.06
N GLU A 61 15.00 11.41 10.19
CA GLU A 61 15.62 10.14 9.78
C GLU A 61 15.90 10.17 8.27
N PRO A 62 17.05 10.69 7.81
CA PRO A 62 17.35 10.81 6.38
C PRO A 62 17.25 9.50 5.59
N ILE A 63 17.81 8.40 6.08
CA ILE A 63 17.91 7.14 5.34
C ILE A 63 16.52 6.50 5.21
N ASN A 64 15.75 6.43 6.30
CA ASN A 64 14.38 5.93 6.30
C ASN A 64 13.44 6.87 5.52
N THR A 65 13.65 8.18 5.56
CA THR A 65 12.86 9.13 4.76
C THR A 65 13.12 8.93 3.27
N PHE A 66 14.36 8.96 2.80
CA PHE A 66 14.64 8.94 1.36
C PHE A 66 14.51 7.56 0.72
N SER A 67 14.60 6.47 1.48
CA SER A 67 14.27 5.12 0.96
C SER A 67 12.83 4.99 0.48
N ASN A 68 11.91 5.82 0.97
CA ASN A 68 10.53 5.90 0.48
C ASN A 68 10.40 6.43 -0.96
N LEU A 69 11.48 6.97 -1.56
CA LEU A 69 11.51 7.29 -3.00
C LEU A 69 11.24 6.05 -3.86
N GLY A 70 11.54 4.84 -3.35
CA GLY A 70 11.21 3.59 -4.03
C GLY A 70 9.72 3.49 -4.41
N PHE A 71 8.82 3.85 -3.50
CA PHE A 71 7.38 3.84 -3.74
C PHE A 71 6.97 4.84 -4.83
N ILE A 72 7.54 6.05 -4.78
CA ILE A 72 7.29 7.09 -5.78
C ILE A 72 7.75 6.63 -7.16
N ILE A 73 8.96 6.08 -7.25
CA ILE A 73 9.53 5.58 -8.51
C ILE A 73 8.63 4.48 -9.08
N ILE A 74 8.27 3.47 -8.28
CA ILE A 74 7.42 2.36 -8.73
C ILE A 74 6.05 2.86 -9.18
N GLY A 75 5.42 3.74 -8.40
CA GLY A 75 4.13 4.33 -8.75
C GLY A 75 4.18 5.16 -10.04
N LEU A 76 5.22 5.96 -10.25
CA LEU A 76 5.43 6.71 -11.49
C LEU A 76 5.71 5.79 -12.69
N LEU A 77 6.43 4.69 -12.50
CA LEU A 77 6.63 3.67 -13.54
C LEU A 77 5.30 3.01 -13.93
N ILE A 78 4.42 2.75 -12.96
CA ILE A 78 3.07 2.24 -13.21
C ILE A 78 2.25 3.25 -14.04
N LEU A 79 2.24 4.53 -13.66
CA LEU A 79 1.53 5.57 -14.43
C LEU A 79 2.13 5.76 -15.83
N THR A 80 3.44 5.58 -15.98
CA THR A 80 4.09 5.56 -17.30
C THR A 80 3.63 4.37 -18.13
N GLN A 81 3.52 3.18 -17.52
CA GLN A 81 3.06 1.97 -18.18
C GLN A 81 1.62 2.11 -18.69
N ILE A 82 0.74 2.74 -17.90
CA ILE A 82 -0.63 3.09 -18.31
C ILE A 82 -0.64 3.90 -19.61
N GLY A 83 0.29 4.86 -19.76
CA GLY A 83 0.43 5.63 -20.99
C GLY A 83 1.02 4.86 -22.17
N ARG A 84 1.82 3.82 -21.90
CA ARG A 84 2.42 2.93 -22.92
C ARG A 84 1.42 1.91 -23.47
N ASP A 85 0.51 1.45 -22.62
CA ASP A 85 -0.54 0.52 -23.00
C ASP A 85 -1.38 1.13 -24.15
N LYS A 86 -1.49 0.40 -25.28
CA LYS A 86 -2.28 0.84 -26.45
C LYS A 86 -3.76 0.96 -26.06
N ASN A 87 -4.51 1.83 -26.76
CA ASN A 87 -5.96 1.93 -26.59
C ASN A 87 -6.59 0.52 -26.61
N GLN A 88 -7.44 0.24 -25.62
CA GLN A 88 -8.08 -1.06 -25.35
C GLN A 88 -8.75 -1.74 -26.56
N THR A 89 -8.99 -1.02 -27.65
CA THR A 89 -9.62 -1.51 -28.89
C THR A 89 -8.87 -2.66 -29.58
N THR A 90 -7.63 -2.98 -29.19
CA THR A 90 -6.81 -4.03 -29.84
C THR A 90 -6.35 -5.17 -28.92
N GLN A 91 -6.69 -5.15 -27.62
CA GLN A 91 -6.29 -6.21 -26.69
C GLN A 91 -7.45 -7.21 -26.48
N PRO A 92 -7.25 -8.52 -26.74
CA PRO A 92 -8.29 -9.54 -26.61
C PRO A 92 -8.67 -9.88 -25.15
N THR A 93 -7.97 -9.34 -24.15
CA THR A 93 -8.19 -9.66 -22.72
C THR A 93 -8.88 -8.51 -22.00
N ASN A 94 -10.06 -8.76 -21.42
CA ASN A 94 -10.90 -7.82 -20.66
C ASN A 94 -10.33 -7.52 -19.24
N ASN A 95 -9.02 -7.27 -19.15
CA ASN A 95 -8.32 -6.97 -17.90
C ASN A 95 -8.36 -5.47 -17.62
N PRO A 96 -9.09 -5.03 -16.56
CA PRO A 96 -9.31 -3.63 -16.30
C PRO A 96 -8.12 -2.95 -15.61
N ILE A 97 -7.00 -3.62 -15.33
CA ILE A 97 -5.77 -2.97 -14.83
C ILE A 97 -4.78 -2.61 -15.97
N ILE A 98 -5.08 -3.03 -17.20
CA ILE A 98 -4.27 -2.70 -18.39
C ILE A 98 -4.88 -1.47 -19.08
N GLY A 99 -4.03 -0.51 -19.45
CA GLY A 99 -4.44 0.73 -20.09
C GLY A 99 -4.82 1.83 -19.10
N ARG A 100 -5.43 2.90 -19.65
CA ARG A 100 -5.94 4.06 -18.90
C ARG A 100 -7.27 3.77 -18.20
N ASP A 101 -7.29 2.69 -17.43
CA ASP A 101 -8.42 2.35 -16.59
C ASP A 101 -8.28 2.96 -15.19
N LEU A 102 -9.41 3.17 -14.52
CA LEU A 102 -9.45 3.71 -13.16
C LEU A 102 -8.74 2.80 -12.17
N TYR A 103 -8.81 1.48 -12.33
CA TYR A 103 -8.10 0.56 -11.41
C TYR A 103 -6.58 0.77 -11.45
N ALA A 104 -6.00 0.88 -12.64
CA ALA A 104 -4.57 1.10 -12.79
C ALA A 104 -4.13 2.45 -12.20
N GLN A 105 -4.94 3.50 -12.39
CA GLN A 105 -4.68 4.83 -11.83
C GLN A 105 -4.75 4.81 -10.30
N PHE A 106 -5.79 4.22 -9.71
CA PHE A 106 -5.92 4.09 -8.26
C PHE A 106 -4.73 3.32 -7.66
N TYR A 107 -4.32 2.21 -8.29
CA TYR A 107 -3.17 1.43 -7.83
C TYR A 107 -1.87 2.25 -7.88
N GLY A 108 -1.60 2.91 -9.01
CA GLY A 108 -0.42 3.75 -9.18
C GLY A 108 -0.39 4.91 -8.19
N ILE A 109 -1.50 5.62 -8.02
CA ILE A 109 -1.62 6.74 -7.07
C ILE A 109 -1.46 6.27 -5.62
N ALA A 110 -2.09 5.16 -5.24
CA ALA A 110 -1.95 4.60 -3.89
C ALA A 110 -0.49 4.17 -3.61
N THR A 111 0.19 3.61 -4.62
CA THR A 111 1.62 3.27 -4.54
C THR A 111 2.47 4.53 -4.40
N ILE A 112 2.21 5.59 -5.17
CA ILE A 112 2.91 6.88 -5.01
C ILE A 112 2.70 7.42 -3.60
N PHE A 113 1.47 7.37 -3.07
CA PHE A 113 1.09 7.96 -1.80
C PHE A 113 1.83 7.35 -0.59
N LEU A 114 2.20 6.06 -0.66
CA LEU A 114 3.10 5.44 0.34
C LEU A 114 4.38 6.25 0.55
N GLY A 115 4.93 6.81 -0.53
CA GLY A 115 6.15 7.61 -0.51
C GLY A 115 6.07 8.83 0.42
N PRO A 116 5.34 9.91 0.06
CA PRO A 116 5.21 11.08 0.91
C PRO A 116 4.48 10.80 2.22
N GLY A 117 3.57 9.81 2.27
CA GLY A 117 2.91 9.39 3.50
C GLY A 117 3.90 8.89 4.55
N SER A 118 4.74 7.93 4.19
CA SER A 118 5.76 7.40 5.09
C SER A 118 6.90 8.38 5.35
N MET A 119 7.33 9.13 4.33
CA MET A 119 8.29 10.24 4.51
C MET A 119 7.83 11.23 5.57
N ALA A 120 6.54 11.56 5.64
CA ALA A 120 6.04 12.50 6.65
C ALA A 120 6.27 11.99 8.08
N MET A 121 6.20 10.69 8.34
CA MET A 121 6.50 10.13 9.66
C MET A 121 8.00 10.25 9.99
N HIS A 122 8.85 9.74 9.10
CA HIS A 122 10.31 9.72 9.28
C HIS A 122 10.97 11.10 9.23
N ALA A 123 10.44 12.03 8.43
CA ALA A 123 10.98 13.36 8.34
C ALA A 123 10.58 14.22 9.54
N THR A 124 9.34 14.06 10.03
CA THR A 124 8.77 15.02 11.00
C THR A 124 8.73 14.50 12.44
N HIS A 125 8.58 13.20 12.68
CA HIS A 125 8.38 12.61 14.01
C HIS A 125 7.18 13.22 14.77
N THR A 126 6.11 13.51 14.04
CA THR A 126 4.89 14.09 14.59
C THR A 126 3.72 13.09 14.58
N ASN A 127 2.70 13.34 15.41
CA ASN A 127 1.48 12.52 15.41
C ASN A 127 0.77 12.54 14.06
N TRP A 128 0.74 13.71 13.39
CA TRP A 128 0.13 13.82 12.07
C TRP A 128 0.96 13.12 10.99
N GLY A 129 2.30 13.17 11.08
CA GLY A 129 3.19 12.39 10.23
C GLY A 129 2.97 10.89 10.38
N GLY A 130 2.86 10.40 11.62
CA GLY A 130 2.53 9.01 11.88
C GLY A 130 1.11 8.62 11.45
N TRP A 131 0.14 9.54 11.51
CA TRP A 131 -1.21 9.30 11.02
C TRP A 131 -1.24 9.15 9.49
N ILE A 132 -0.60 10.06 8.74
CA ILE A 132 -0.60 10.00 7.27
C ILE A 132 0.17 8.79 6.73
N ASP A 133 1.24 8.36 7.41
CA ASP A 133 1.95 7.11 7.14
C ASP A 133 0.98 5.91 7.17
N ARG A 134 0.27 5.72 8.29
CA ARG A 134 -0.72 4.63 8.44
C ARG A 134 -1.86 4.72 7.42
N VAL A 135 -2.35 5.93 7.13
CA VAL A 135 -3.40 6.14 6.12
C VAL A 135 -2.90 5.72 4.74
N SER A 136 -1.66 6.07 4.37
CA SER A 136 -1.09 5.68 3.08
C SER A 136 -0.95 4.16 2.94
N MET A 137 -0.53 3.48 4.01
CA MET A 137 -0.46 2.01 4.05
C MET A 137 -1.82 1.36 3.82
N VAL A 138 -2.87 1.86 4.48
CA VAL A 138 -4.24 1.35 4.33
C VAL A 138 -4.80 1.64 2.94
N CYS A 139 -4.58 2.85 2.39
CA CYS A 139 -4.96 3.17 1.01
C CYS A 139 -4.36 2.16 0.03
N TYR A 140 -3.08 1.81 0.18
CA TYR A 140 -2.46 0.81 -0.67
C TYR A 140 -3.10 -0.58 -0.52
N ILE A 141 -3.20 -1.14 0.70
CA ILE A 141 -3.66 -2.53 0.89
C ILE A 141 -5.18 -2.71 0.72
N THR A 142 -5.98 -1.65 0.86
CA THR A 142 -7.42 -1.71 0.56
C THR A 142 -7.68 -1.86 -0.93
N PHE A 143 -6.78 -1.39 -1.80
CA PHE A 143 -6.94 -1.53 -3.25
C PHE A 143 -7.11 -2.99 -3.68
N PRO A 144 -6.18 -3.92 -3.40
CA PRO A 144 -6.29 -5.29 -3.90
C PRO A 144 -7.54 -6.01 -3.38
N VAL A 145 -7.99 -5.69 -2.17
CA VAL A 145 -9.28 -6.16 -1.62
C VAL A 145 -10.45 -5.60 -2.42
N CYS A 146 -10.57 -4.27 -2.54
CA CYS A 146 -11.64 -3.64 -3.30
C CYS A 146 -11.64 -4.07 -4.78
N TYR A 147 -10.46 -4.30 -5.35
CA TYR A 147 -10.30 -4.81 -6.69
C TYR A 147 -10.90 -6.21 -6.79
N ASN A 148 -10.49 -7.15 -5.94
CA ASN A 148 -11.04 -8.51 -5.93
C ASN A 148 -12.56 -8.52 -5.75
N LEU A 149 -13.09 -7.73 -4.82
CA LEU A 149 -14.54 -7.59 -4.62
C LEU A 149 -15.24 -7.01 -5.85
N ALA A 150 -14.67 -5.96 -6.45
CA ALA A 150 -15.23 -5.37 -7.66
C ALA A 150 -15.30 -6.36 -8.81
N ARG A 151 -14.29 -7.21 -8.95
CA ARG A 151 -14.28 -8.26 -9.97
C ARG A 151 -15.25 -9.39 -9.64
N ALA A 152 -15.32 -9.80 -8.37
CA ALA A 152 -16.21 -10.85 -7.87
C ALA A 152 -17.69 -10.54 -8.09
N PHE A 153 -18.09 -9.34 -7.68
CA PHE A 153 -19.46 -8.87 -7.70
C PHE A 153 -19.80 -8.06 -8.96
N LYS A 154 -18.89 -8.01 -9.94
CA LYS A 154 -19.04 -7.25 -11.19
C LYS A 154 -19.42 -5.78 -10.94
N TRP A 155 -18.80 -5.15 -9.95
CA TRP A 155 -19.05 -3.75 -9.63
C TRP A 155 -18.73 -2.85 -10.81
N SER A 156 -19.58 -1.84 -11.02
CA SER A 156 -19.25 -0.74 -11.91
C SER A 156 -18.03 0.02 -11.39
N LYS A 157 -17.30 0.71 -12.28
CA LYS A 157 -16.18 1.59 -11.89
C LYS A 157 -16.62 2.63 -10.85
N LYS A 158 -17.83 3.17 -10.97
CA LYS A 158 -18.42 4.12 -10.01
C LYS A 158 -18.57 3.46 -8.63
N THR A 159 -19.12 2.25 -8.58
CA THR A 159 -19.29 1.50 -7.33
C THR A 159 -17.95 1.22 -6.67
N PHE A 160 -16.96 0.74 -7.43
CA PHE A 160 -15.60 0.54 -6.93
C PHE A 160 -15.02 1.83 -6.33
N SER A 161 -15.06 2.95 -7.06
CA SER A 161 -14.50 4.21 -6.59
C SER A 161 -15.20 4.70 -5.31
N ILE A 162 -16.53 4.63 -5.24
CA ILE A 162 -17.29 5.02 -4.05
C ILE A 162 -16.90 4.16 -2.85
N VAL A 163 -16.91 2.83 -3.00
CA VAL A 163 -16.57 1.92 -1.90
C VAL A 163 -15.14 2.15 -1.44
N TYR A 164 -14.17 2.19 -2.36
CA TYR A 164 -12.76 2.41 -2.02
C TYR A 164 -12.53 3.74 -1.29
N LEU A 165 -13.15 4.84 -1.76
CA LEU A 165 -12.98 6.16 -1.14
C LEU A 165 -13.66 6.23 0.22
N ILE A 166 -14.91 5.76 0.34
CA ILE A 166 -15.63 5.77 1.62
C ILE A 166 -14.91 4.91 2.66
N THR A 167 -14.46 3.71 2.29
CA THR A 167 -13.72 2.82 3.20
C THR A 167 -12.44 3.51 3.70
N ASN A 168 -11.64 4.10 2.82
CA ASN A 168 -10.41 4.77 3.23
C ASN A 168 -10.66 6.04 4.04
N ILE A 169 -11.68 6.85 3.71
CA ILE A 169 -12.06 8.02 4.50
C ILE A 169 -12.53 7.62 5.90
N ALA A 170 -13.36 6.57 6.01
CA ALA A 170 -13.85 6.08 7.29
C ALA A 170 -12.69 5.59 8.18
N ILE A 171 -11.76 4.80 7.62
CA ILE A 171 -10.60 4.31 8.36
C ILE A 171 -9.67 5.45 8.74
N ALA A 172 -9.36 6.36 7.81
CA ALA A 172 -8.52 7.53 8.09
C ALA A 172 -9.12 8.42 9.19
N THR A 173 -10.44 8.59 9.19
CA THR A 173 -11.17 9.32 10.23
C THR A 173 -11.07 8.59 11.57
N ASN A 174 -11.31 7.28 11.63
CA ASN A 174 -11.14 6.51 12.87
C ASN A 174 -9.69 6.57 13.40
N MET A 175 -8.70 6.51 12.50
CA MET A 175 -7.29 6.68 12.86
C MET A 175 -6.99 8.09 13.36
N ALA A 176 -7.62 9.12 12.81
CA ALA A 176 -7.47 10.50 13.29
C ALA A 176 -8.09 10.65 14.68
N MET A 177 -9.31 10.13 14.89
CA MET A 177 -10.00 10.12 16.18
C MET A 177 -9.13 9.47 17.26
N THR A 178 -8.56 8.30 16.98
CA THR A 178 -7.70 7.59 17.93
C THR A 178 -6.35 8.28 18.16
N THR A 179 -5.80 8.95 17.14
CA THR A 179 -4.47 9.59 17.23
C THR A 179 -4.51 10.95 17.92
N PHE A 180 -5.54 11.75 17.68
CA PHE A 180 -5.59 13.16 18.12
C PHE A 180 -6.55 13.41 19.29
N PHE A 181 -7.56 12.55 19.45
CA PHE A 181 -8.62 12.77 20.45
C PHE A 181 -8.74 11.60 21.44
N ASP A 182 -7.93 10.55 21.27
CA ASP A 182 -7.97 9.30 22.06
C ASP A 182 -9.36 8.65 22.16
N ILE A 183 -10.19 8.90 21.16
CA ILE A 183 -11.54 8.32 20.99
C ILE A 183 -11.57 7.49 19.72
N GLY A 184 -12.30 6.38 19.71
CA GLY A 184 -12.43 5.50 18.55
C GLY A 184 -11.78 4.13 18.73
N PHE A 185 -11.82 3.34 17.65
CA PHE A 185 -11.47 1.93 17.71
C PHE A 185 -10.00 1.70 17.34
N ARG A 186 -9.19 1.32 18.34
CA ARG A 186 -7.77 0.96 18.13
C ARG A 186 -7.68 -0.42 17.52
N HIS A 187 -7.32 -0.47 16.24
CA HIS A 187 -7.26 -1.71 15.47
C HIS A 187 -6.17 -1.66 14.40
N ASP A 188 -5.57 -2.82 14.12
CA ASP A 188 -4.60 -2.96 13.03
C ASP A 188 -5.32 -3.23 11.71
N PHE A 189 -5.75 -2.14 11.08
CA PHE A 189 -6.38 -2.18 9.76
C PHE A 189 -5.44 -2.73 8.68
N PHE A 190 -4.15 -2.40 8.73
CA PHE A 190 -3.20 -2.84 7.71
C PHE A 190 -3.10 -4.37 7.66
N GLY A 191 -2.85 -5.01 8.81
CA GLY A 191 -2.82 -6.48 8.89
C GLY A 191 -4.16 -7.14 8.54
N THR A 192 -5.27 -6.50 8.92
CA THR A 192 -6.61 -6.99 8.59
C THR A 192 -6.86 -7.03 7.08
N PHE A 193 -6.51 -5.96 6.36
CA PHE A 193 -6.68 -5.92 4.91
C PHE A 193 -5.69 -6.82 4.16
N ILE A 194 -4.49 -7.08 4.71
CA ILE A 194 -3.61 -8.13 4.18
C ILE A 194 -4.31 -9.48 4.24
N GLY A 195 -4.84 -9.86 5.41
CA GLY A 195 -5.50 -11.15 5.53
C GLY A 195 -6.80 -11.22 4.71
N PHE A 196 -7.57 -10.12 4.59
CA PHE A 196 -8.72 -10.09 3.70
C PHE A 196 -8.30 -10.26 2.24
N TRP A 197 -7.18 -9.66 1.83
CA TRP A 197 -6.66 -9.89 0.49
C TRP A 197 -6.30 -11.38 0.29
N ILE A 198 -5.61 -12.01 1.25
CA ILE A 198 -5.29 -13.44 1.22
C ILE A 198 -6.58 -14.28 1.11
N VAL A 199 -7.61 -14.01 1.91
CA VAL A 199 -8.93 -14.68 1.84
C VAL A 199 -9.49 -14.60 0.42
N THR A 200 -9.52 -13.39 -0.16
CA THR A 200 -10.08 -13.19 -1.51
C THR A 200 -9.25 -13.83 -2.61
N GLU A 201 -7.91 -13.84 -2.51
CA GLU A 201 -7.05 -14.54 -3.48
C GLU A 201 -7.18 -16.06 -3.38
N LEU A 202 -7.26 -16.62 -2.16
CA LEU A 202 -7.49 -18.04 -1.95
C LEU A 202 -8.85 -18.47 -2.49
N ALA A 203 -9.86 -17.61 -2.37
CA ALA A 203 -11.17 -17.89 -2.98
C ALA A 203 -11.13 -17.87 -4.52
N ILE A 204 -10.31 -17.02 -5.14
CA ILE A 204 -10.07 -17.06 -6.59
C ILE A 204 -9.36 -18.36 -6.99
N CYS A 205 -8.37 -18.82 -6.21
CA CYS A 205 -7.67 -20.09 -6.46
C CYS A 205 -8.56 -21.32 -6.27
N PHE A 206 -9.36 -21.32 -5.20
CA PHE A 206 -10.07 -22.49 -4.69
C PHE A 206 -11.56 -22.18 -4.45
N PRO A 207 -12.32 -21.77 -5.48
CA PRO A 207 -13.68 -21.23 -5.32
C PRO A 207 -14.61 -22.22 -4.60
N ASN A 208 -14.47 -23.51 -4.88
CA ASN A 208 -15.31 -24.58 -4.33
C ASN A 208 -14.79 -25.17 -3.01
N SER A 209 -13.88 -24.50 -2.30
CA SER A 209 -13.27 -25.06 -1.09
C SER A 209 -13.16 -24.04 0.05
N PRO A 210 -14.30 -23.66 0.67
CA PRO A 210 -14.36 -22.61 1.69
C PRO A 210 -13.46 -22.85 2.89
N ARG A 211 -13.21 -24.12 3.25
CA ARG A 211 -12.25 -24.48 4.30
C ARG A 211 -10.88 -23.80 4.13
N PHE A 212 -10.37 -23.62 2.90
CA PHE A 212 -9.03 -23.06 2.69
C PHE A 212 -8.98 -21.56 2.97
N TYR A 213 -9.93 -20.78 2.45
CA TYR A 213 -9.99 -19.34 2.68
C TYR A 213 -10.59 -18.95 4.05
N MET A 214 -11.13 -19.91 4.80
CA MET A 214 -11.52 -19.75 6.21
C MET A 214 -10.38 -20.07 7.19
N LEU A 215 -9.75 -21.23 7.02
CA LEU A 215 -8.84 -21.79 8.01
C LEU A 215 -7.45 -21.17 7.94
N ILE A 216 -6.89 -20.95 6.74
CA ILE A 216 -5.52 -20.47 6.58
C ILE A 216 -5.33 -19.07 7.21
N PRO A 217 -6.19 -18.07 6.94
CA PRO A 217 -6.03 -16.74 7.52
C PRO A 217 -6.26 -16.73 9.03
N ALA A 218 -7.23 -17.52 9.52
CA ALA A 218 -7.51 -17.64 10.95
C ALA A 218 -6.32 -18.28 11.70
N LEU A 219 -5.72 -19.35 11.17
CA LEU A 219 -4.55 -19.98 11.76
C LEU A 219 -3.32 -19.05 11.73
N LEU A 220 -3.14 -18.30 10.64
CA LEU A 220 -2.06 -17.32 10.54
C LEU A 220 -2.22 -16.21 11.58
N ASP A 221 -3.45 -15.68 11.75
CA ASP A 221 -3.75 -14.64 12.74
C ASP A 221 -3.53 -15.15 14.17
N ILE A 222 -4.01 -16.35 14.49
CA ILE A 222 -3.74 -17.01 15.79
C ILE A 222 -2.23 -17.18 16.01
N SER A 223 -1.49 -17.61 15.00
CA SER A 223 -0.04 -17.86 15.13
C SER A 223 0.75 -16.57 15.36
N LEU A 224 0.30 -15.45 14.77
CA LEU A 224 1.00 -14.17 14.87
C LEU A 224 0.56 -13.34 16.08
N ARG A 225 -0.69 -13.47 16.53
CA ARG A 225 -1.31 -12.55 17.51
C ARG A 225 -2.02 -13.24 18.68
N GLY A 226 -2.12 -14.56 18.66
CA GLY A 226 -2.94 -15.33 19.60
C GLY A 226 -4.44 -15.22 19.32
N ILE A 227 -5.25 -15.78 20.22
CA ILE A 227 -6.72 -15.69 20.14
C ILE A 227 -7.12 -14.24 20.43
N SER A 228 -7.76 -13.58 19.45
CA SER A 228 -8.18 -12.19 19.59
C SER A 228 -9.57 -11.95 18.98
N HIS A 229 -10.16 -10.77 19.24
CA HIS A 229 -11.46 -10.38 18.68
C HIS A 229 -11.46 -10.32 17.14
N THR A 230 -10.28 -10.25 16.51
CA THR A 230 -10.11 -10.37 15.05
C THR A 230 -10.50 -11.74 14.52
N LEU A 231 -10.55 -12.78 15.36
CA LEU A 231 -10.97 -14.12 14.97
C LEU A 231 -12.42 -14.17 14.49
N VAL A 232 -13.30 -13.42 15.16
CA VAL A 232 -14.72 -13.29 14.78
C VAL A 232 -14.84 -12.60 13.42
N LEU A 233 -13.95 -11.66 13.13
CA LEU A 233 -13.90 -10.95 11.85
C LEU A 233 -13.60 -11.90 10.68
N TRP A 234 -12.74 -12.91 10.88
CA TRP A 234 -12.44 -13.91 9.84
C TRP A 234 -13.64 -14.73 9.40
N VAL A 235 -14.57 -15.04 10.32
CA VAL A 235 -15.81 -15.77 10.00
C VAL A 235 -16.70 -14.93 9.08
N PHE A 236 -16.84 -13.64 9.35
CA PHE A 236 -17.62 -12.74 8.50
C PHE A 236 -16.93 -12.47 7.16
N LEU A 237 -15.60 -12.31 7.15
CA LEU A 237 -14.84 -12.11 5.90
C LEU A 237 -14.88 -13.34 5.00
N ALA A 238 -14.93 -14.54 5.58
CA ALA A 238 -15.10 -15.78 4.84
C ALA A 238 -16.46 -15.95 4.17
N ALA A 239 -17.52 -15.34 4.72
CA ALA A 239 -18.84 -15.34 4.11
C ALA A 239 -18.85 -14.57 2.78
N VAL A 240 -17.96 -13.58 2.63
CA VAL A 240 -17.89 -12.74 1.42
C VAL A 240 -17.55 -13.58 0.18
N PRO A 241 -16.47 -14.40 0.14
CA PRO A 241 -16.24 -15.27 -1.00
C PRO A 241 -17.28 -16.39 -1.19
N ILE A 242 -17.97 -16.84 -0.14
CA ILE A 242 -19.05 -17.83 -0.28
C ILE A 242 -20.20 -17.24 -1.11
N SER A 243 -20.44 -15.93 -1.00
CA SER A 243 -21.45 -15.20 -1.77
C SER A 243 -21.03 -14.81 -3.20
N TRP A 244 -19.88 -15.32 -3.67
CA TRP A 244 -19.28 -14.89 -4.92
C TRP A 244 -20.08 -15.36 -6.15
N ASN A 245 -20.52 -14.41 -6.99
CA ASN A 245 -21.40 -14.68 -8.13
C ASN A 245 -20.69 -15.00 -9.47
N ASN A 246 -19.37 -14.88 -9.57
CA ASN A 246 -18.62 -15.03 -10.83
C ASN A 246 -17.27 -15.77 -10.73
N PRO A 247 -17.21 -17.11 -10.77
CA PRO A 247 -15.97 -17.88 -10.56
C PRO A 247 -14.93 -17.78 -11.70
N ASN A 248 -15.13 -16.94 -12.72
CA ASN A 248 -14.32 -16.93 -13.94
C ASN A 248 -13.05 -16.07 -13.89
N ILE A 249 -12.68 -15.51 -12.73
CA ILE A 249 -11.41 -14.78 -12.61
C ILE A 249 -10.26 -15.78 -12.61
N LYS A 250 -9.33 -15.62 -13.55
CA LYS A 250 -8.07 -16.39 -13.56
C LYS A 250 -6.88 -15.44 -13.61
N ARG A 251 -5.86 -15.72 -12.81
CA ARG A 251 -4.59 -14.98 -12.78
C ARG A 251 -3.42 -15.95 -12.88
N ARG A 252 -2.32 -15.51 -13.49
CA ARG A 252 -1.08 -16.30 -13.55
C ARG A 252 -0.20 -15.91 -12.36
N TYR A 253 -0.09 -16.81 -11.39
CA TYR A 253 0.68 -16.59 -10.16
C TYR A 253 2.19 -16.48 -10.42
N LEU A 254 2.73 -17.25 -11.37
CA LEU A 254 4.16 -17.22 -11.70
C LEU A 254 4.50 -16.17 -12.78
N PRO A 255 5.56 -15.37 -12.60
CA PRO A 255 6.41 -15.31 -11.39
C PRO A 255 5.90 -14.30 -10.33
N TRP A 256 5.09 -13.34 -10.75
CA TRP A 256 4.95 -12.06 -10.07
C TRP A 256 4.24 -12.11 -8.71
N PHE A 257 3.27 -13.02 -8.53
CA PHE A 257 2.65 -13.20 -7.22
C PHE A 257 3.66 -13.66 -6.18
N TRP A 258 4.47 -14.67 -6.53
CA TRP A 258 5.47 -15.23 -5.62
C TRP A 258 6.61 -14.27 -5.37
N VAL A 259 7.10 -13.58 -6.40
CA VAL A 259 8.10 -12.52 -6.23
C VAL A 259 7.58 -11.44 -5.26
N GLY A 260 6.36 -10.95 -5.44
CA GLY A 260 5.77 -9.93 -4.57
C GLY A 260 5.62 -10.39 -3.12
N ASN A 261 5.15 -11.62 -2.90
CA ASN A 261 5.00 -12.19 -1.56
C ASN A 261 6.35 -12.46 -0.89
N THR A 262 7.32 -13.04 -1.60
CA THR A 262 8.67 -13.28 -1.06
C THR A 262 9.34 -11.98 -0.65
N LEU A 263 9.30 -10.95 -1.51
CA LEU A 263 9.81 -9.62 -1.17
C LEU A 263 9.14 -9.06 0.09
N PHE A 264 7.81 -9.15 0.18
CA PHE A 264 7.06 -8.66 1.34
C PHE A 264 7.39 -9.43 2.63
N VAL A 265 7.49 -10.76 2.58
CA VAL A 265 7.81 -11.60 3.75
C VAL A 265 9.24 -11.35 4.22
N VAL A 266 10.21 -11.30 3.31
CA VAL A 266 11.61 -10.98 3.64
C VAL A 266 11.68 -9.59 4.27
N ALA A 267 10.97 -8.63 3.69
CA ALA A 267 10.88 -7.31 4.25
C ALA A 267 10.30 -7.39 5.69
N PHE A 268 9.23 -8.15 5.93
CA PHE A 268 8.56 -8.19 7.24
C PHE A 268 9.46 -8.75 8.33
N ILE A 269 10.31 -9.70 7.98
CA ILE A 269 11.36 -10.22 8.85
C ILE A 269 12.39 -9.12 9.16
N ILE A 270 12.88 -8.41 8.14
CA ILE A 270 13.82 -7.29 8.30
C ILE A 270 13.23 -6.17 9.17
N TRP A 271 11.94 -5.88 9.03
CA TRP A 271 11.23 -4.86 9.81
C TRP A 271 11.25 -5.18 11.31
N HIS A 272 11.11 -6.46 11.71
CA HIS A 272 11.21 -6.88 13.12
C HIS A 272 12.63 -6.71 13.68
N ILE A 273 13.63 -6.97 12.85
CA ILE A 273 15.05 -6.85 13.21
C ILE A 273 15.47 -5.37 13.29
N GLY A 274 14.81 -4.48 12.55
CA GLY A 274 15.09 -3.04 12.51
C GLY A 274 14.55 -2.23 13.69
N ASP A 275 14.00 -2.86 14.73
CA ASP A 275 13.56 -2.17 15.94
C ASP A 275 14.76 -1.72 16.79
N ARG A 276 14.67 -0.52 17.39
CA ARG A 276 15.73 0.03 18.25
C ARG A 276 16.11 -0.82 19.46
N ARG A 277 15.23 -1.72 19.89
CA ARG A 277 15.47 -2.63 21.02
C ARG A 277 16.16 -3.91 20.59
N HIS A 278 16.29 -4.16 19.28
CA HIS A 278 16.95 -5.34 18.76
C HIS A 278 18.46 -5.23 18.91
N ALA A 279 19.15 -6.34 19.21
CA ALA A 279 20.59 -6.38 19.45
C ALA A 279 21.44 -5.94 18.22
N TRP A 280 20.84 -5.92 17.03
CA TRP A 280 21.50 -5.50 15.79
C TRP A 280 21.24 -4.05 15.41
N CYS A 281 20.55 -3.28 16.26
CA CYS A 281 20.35 -1.87 16.02
C CYS A 281 21.69 -1.12 16.11
N ASN A 282 22.12 -0.53 14.98
CA ASN A 282 23.20 0.44 14.92
C ASN A 282 22.66 1.79 14.40
N PRO A 283 22.38 2.76 15.28
CA PRO A 283 21.76 4.03 14.89
C PRO A 283 22.59 4.88 13.92
N GLY A 284 23.91 4.73 13.94
CA GLY A 284 24.83 5.48 13.07
C GLY A 284 25.11 4.80 11.72
N SER A 285 24.50 3.63 11.46
CA SER A 285 24.73 2.89 10.22
C SER A 285 24.17 3.64 9.00
N LEU A 286 24.93 3.63 7.90
CA LEU A 286 24.43 4.09 6.58
C LEU A 286 23.45 3.10 5.94
N VAL A 287 23.41 1.87 6.46
CA VAL A 287 22.46 0.83 6.05
C VAL A 287 21.48 0.62 7.19
N GLN A 288 20.28 1.16 7.03
CA GLN A 288 19.18 0.98 7.98
C GLN A 288 18.30 -0.19 7.52
N ALA A 289 18.04 -1.15 8.42
CA ALA A 289 17.17 -2.29 8.13
C ALA A 289 15.77 -1.82 7.71
N HIS A 290 15.26 -0.77 8.35
CA HIS A 290 13.96 -0.19 8.02
C HIS A 290 13.92 0.46 6.63
N ALA A 291 15.03 1.07 6.18
CA ALA A 291 15.15 1.56 4.82
C ALA A 291 15.14 0.42 3.78
N ILE A 292 15.77 -0.73 4.07
CA ILE A 292 15.69 -1.91 3.22
C ILE A 292 14.24 -2.43 3.15
N TRP A 293 13.50 -2.39 4.26
CA TRP A 293 12.07 -2.69 4.29
C TRP A 293 11.29 -1.84 3.29
N HIS A 294 11.50 -0.53 3.23
CA HIS A 294 10.83 0.36 2.26
C HIS A 294 11.11 -0.05 0.81
N ILE A 295 12.37 -0.34 0.48
CA ILE A 295 12.74 -0.71 -0.89
C ILE A 295 12.12 -2.05 -1.30
N LEU A 296 12.20 -3.07 -0.43
CA LEU A 296 11.64 -4.37 -0.73
C LEU A 296 10.11 -4.33 -0.87
N THR A 297 9.43 -3.55 -0.02
CA THR A 297 7.98 -3.40 -0.10
C THR A 297 7.54 -2.56 -1.31
N ALA A 298 8.31 -1.57 -1.73
CA ALA A 298 8.08 -0.87 -3.00
C ALA A 298 8.21 -1.79 -4.21
N LEU A 299 9.25 -2.63 -4.23
CA LEU A 299 9.42 -3.65 -5.28
C LEU A 299 8.30 -4.70 -5.26
N SER A 300 7.84 -5.09 -4.06
CA SER A 300 6.69 -5.97 -3.89
C SER A 300 5.41 -5.37 -4.50
N ALA A 301 5.15 -4.07 -4.30
CA ALA A 301 4.06 -3.37 -4.97
C ALA A 301 4.20 -3.40 -6.50
N GLY A 302 5.40 -3.17 -7.03
CA GLY A 302 5.65 -3.34 -8.47
C GLY A 302 5.35 -4.75 -8.98
N ALA A 303 5.74 -5.77 -8.23
CA ALA A 303 5.46 -7.17 -8.58
C ALA A 303 3.95 -7.48 -8.53
N PHE A 304 3.22 -6.97 -7.53
CA PHE A 304 1.77 -7.19 -7.45
C PHE A 304 1.00 -6.48 -8.56
N TYR A 305 1.44 -5.30 -9.00
CA TYR A 305 0.91 -4.68 -10.22
C TYR A 305 1.05 -5.61 -11.44
N LEU A 306 2.25 -6.18 -11.64
CA LEU A 306 2.50 -7.11 -12.74
C LEU A 306 1.67 -8.40 -12.61
N TYR A 307 1.45 -8.88 -11.38
CA TYR A 307 0.54 -9.99 -11.11
C TYR A 307 -0.90 -9.69 -11.54
N PHE A 308 -1.48 -8.55 -11.14
CA PHE A 308 -2.85 -8.18 -11.53
C PHE A 308 -2.99 -8.03 -13.05
N ARG A 309 -1.95 -7.59 -13.75
CA ARG A 309 -1.92 -7.53 -15.23
C ARG A 309 -2.03 -8.90 -15.91
N THR A 310 -1.80 -10.00 -15.18
CA THR A 310 -2.00 -11.36 -15.72
C THR A 310 -3.45 -11.84 -15.66
N GLU A 311 -4.36 -11.06 -15.06
CA GLU A 311 -5.77 -11.42 -15.01
C GLU A 311 -6.35 -11.60 -16.41
N ASN A 312 -7.09 -12.68 -16.59
CA ASN A 312 -7.93 -12.94 -17.75
C ASN A 312 -9.32 -13.39 -17.27
N THR A 313 -10.35 -12.89 -17.92
CA THR A 313 -11.73 -13.34 -17.72
C THR A 313 -12.11 -14.23 -18.89
N THR A 314 -12.30 -15.52 -18.64
CA THR A 314 -12.91 -16.46 -19.60
C THR A 314 -14.42 -16.42 -19.50
#